data_AF-A0A433HIQ2-F1
#
_entry.id   AF-A0A433HIQ2-F1
#
_cell.length_a   1.000
_cell.length_b   1.000
_cell.length_c   1.000
_cell.angle_alpha   90.00
_cell.angle_beta   90.00
_cell.angle_gamma   90.00
#
_symmetry.space_group_name_H-M   'P 1'
#
loop_
_entity.id
_entity.type
_entity.pdbx_description
1 polymer ?
#
loop_
_entity_poly.entity_id
_entity_poly.type
_entity_poly.pdbx_seq_one_letter_code
_entity_poly.pdbx_strand_id
1 'polypeptide(L)'
;MKFQRVGLLAALIGGGCALGYGNDPQFQNWLSQAEARCGPRYGALPFETPQARVQFERLSYQAYYHDLPKEIYADRLKIIYPDRGLAVDCLATALPRR
;
A
#
# COMPACT_ATOMS: atom_id res chain seq x y z
N MET A 1 18.37 -15.54 -49.83
CA MET A 1 17.39 -16.41 -49.13
C MET A 1 17.21 -15.91 -47.70
N LYS A 2 15.95 -15.76 -47.24
CA LYS A 2 15.41 -15.69 -45.84
C LYS A 2 15.98 -14.62 -44.89
N PHE A 3 15.30 -13.49 -44.60
CA PHE A 3 14.09 -13.22 -43.79
C PHE A 3 14.12 -13.60 -42.29
N GLN A 4 13.76 -12.60 -41.46
CA GLN A 4 13.27 -12.60 -40.06
C GLN A 4 14.31 -12.81 -38.96
N ARG A 5 14.38 -12.02 -37.88
CA ARG A 5 13.34 -11.37 -37.04
C ARG A 5 13.91 -10.05 -36.47
N VAL A 6 13.36 -8.87 -36.79
CA VAL A 6 12.28 -8.17 -36.06
C VAL A 6 12.40 -8.27 -34.53
N GLY A 7 12.66 -7.12 -33.91
CA GLY A 7 12.05 -6.77 -32.62
C GLY A 7 12.80 -7.20 -31.35
N LEU A 8 13.92 -6.55 -31.05
CA LEU A 8 14.44 -6.44 -29.68
C LEU A 8 14.54 -4.96 -29.27
N LEU A 9 13.50 -4.20 -29.64
CA LEU A 9 13.18 -2.85 -29.20
C LEU A 9 11.81 -2.93 -28.54
N ALA A 10 11.75 -3.26 -27.24
CA ALA A 10 10.63 -3.01 -26.31
C ALA A 10 10.74 -3.82 -25.00
N ALA A 11 11.93 -4.15 -24.50
CA ALA A 11 12.06 -4.68 -23.16
C ALA A 11 12.14 -3.51 -22.15
N LEU A 12 10.99 -3.21 -21.54
CA LEU A 12 10.83 -2.58 -20.23
C LEU A 12 10.90 -1.05 -20.20
N ILE A 13 10.00 -0.43 -20.97
CA ILE A 13 9.40 0.84 -20.61
C ILE A 13 8.58 0.61 -19.33
N GLY A 14 8.85 1.40 -18.28
CA GLY A 14 7.93 1.55 -17.16
C GLY A 14 8.20 0.65 -15.95
N GLY A 15 9.44 0.65 -15.45
CA GLY A 15 9.69 0.39 -14.03
C GLY A 15 9.11 1.53 -13.19
N GLY A 16 7.78 1.67 -13.16
CA GLY A 16 7.11 2.42 -12.11
C GLY A 16 7.59 1.82 -10.80
N CYS A 17 8.23 2.62 -9.97
CA CYS A 17 8.85 2.18 -8.73
C CYS A 17 7.88 1.28 -7.96
N ALA A 18 8.08 -0.03 -8.03
CA ALA A 18 7.67 -0.96 -6.99
C ALA A 18 8.56 -0.60 -5.80
N LEU A 19 8.23 0.53 -5.18
CA LEU A 19 8.80 1.04 -3.95
C LEU A 19 8.86 -0.15 -2.98
N GLY A 20 10.00 -0.33 -2.32
CA GLY A 20 10.44 -1.61 -1.74
C GLY A 20 9.45 -2.37 -0.84
N TYR A 21 8.34 -1.75 -0.42
CA TYR A 21 7.24 -2.40 0.30
C TYR A 21 6.64 -3.62 -0.38
N GLY A 22 6.57 -3.69 -1.72
CA GLY A 22 6.05 -4.87 -2.42
C GLY A 22 6.93 -6.12 -2.27
N ASN A 23 8.22 -5.91 -1.99
CA ASN A 23 9.22 -6.98 -1.83
C ASN A 23 9.56 -7.28 -0.37
N ASP A 24 8.91 -6.61 0.59
CA ASP A 24 9.09 -6.85 2.02
C ASP A 24 8.05 -7.85 2.53
N PRO A 25 8.43 -9.12 2.79
CA PRO A 25 7.49 -10.15 3.18
C PRO A 25 6.88 -9.88 4.56
N GLN A 26 7.64 -9.27 5.48
CA GLN A 26 7.20 -9.02 6.84
C GLN A 26 6.11 -7.94 6.85
N PHE A 27 6.36 -6.86 6.11
CA PHE A 27 5.38 -5.80 5.91
C PHE A 27 4.11 -6.33 5.21
N GLN A 28 4.24 -7.07 4.11
CA GLN A 28 3.08 -7.58 3.35
C GLN A 28 2.24 -8.57 4.17
N ASN A 29 2.89 -9.42 4.97
CA ASN A 29 2.20 -10.34 5.89
C ASN A 29 1.45 -9.58 6.98
N TRP A 30 2.04 -8.52 7.54
CA TRP A 30 1.34 -7.68 8.50
C TRP A 30 0.19 -6.91 7.85
N LEU A 31 0.41 -6.30 6.68
CA LEU A 31 -0.58 -5.48 5.99
C LEU A 31 -1.82 -6.29 5.66
N SER A 32 -1.65 -7.48 5.07
CA SER A 32 -2.76 -8.38 4.76
C SER A 32 -3.55 -8.80 6.01
N GLN A 33 -2.89 -9.06 7.14
CA GLN A 33 -3.55 -9.34 8.41
C GLN A 33 -4.30 -8.13 8.97
N ALA A 34 -3.73 -6.93 8.88
CA ALA A 34 -4.36 -5.70 9.33
C ALA A 34 -5.62 -5.40 8.49
N GLU A 35 -5.55 -5.56 7.17
CA GLU A 35 -6.68 -5.41 6.26
C GLU A 35 -7.76 -6.46 6.53
N ALA A 36 -7.39 -7.73 6.73
CA ALA A 36 -8.33 -8.80 7.07
C ALA A 36 -9.00 -8.60 8.45
N ARG A 37 -8.32 -7.95 9.39
CA ARG A 37 -8.87 -7.61 10.71
C ARG A 37 -9.82 -6.41 10.65
N CYS A 38 -9.47 -5.38 9.90
CA CYS A 38 -10.17 -4.10 9.91
C CYS A 38 -11.28 -4.02 8.86
N GLY A 39 -11.08 -4.59 7.67
CA GLY A 39 -12.01 -4.54 6.55
C GLY A 39 -13.40 -5.09 6.86
N PRO A 40 -13.54 -6.32 7.40
CA PRO A 40 -14.85 -6.89 7.73
C PRO A 40 -15.58 -6.14 8.85
N ARG A 41 -14.85 -5.49 9.77
CA ARG A 41 -15.43 -4.84 10.95
C ARG A 41 -15.83 -3.39 10.71
N TYR A 42 -15.06 -2.67 9.90
CA TYR A 42 -15.18 -1.22 9.76
C TYR A 42 -15.26 -0.75 8.29
N GLY A 43 -15.31 -1.70 7.35
CA GLY A 43 -15.31 -1.46 5.92
C GLY A 43 -13.89 -1.49 5.33
N ALA A 44 -13.76 -2.01 4.12
CA ALA A 44 -12.51 -1.91 3.36
C ALA A 44 -12.26 -0.46 2.91
N LEU A 45 -10.98 -0.08 2.80
CA LEU A 45 -10.61 1.19 2.19
C LEU A 45 -10.92 1.12 0.67
N PRO A 46 -11.65 2.09 0.10
CA PRO A 46 -12.00 2.08 -1.32
C PRO A 46 -10.78 2.50 -2.15
N PHE A 47 -10.03 1.52 -2.64
CA PHE A 47 -8.96 1.77 -3.61
C PHE A 47 -9.55 1.90 -5.02
N GLU A 48 -10.10 3.08 -5.32
CA GLU A 48 -10.71 3.37 -6.64
C GLU A 48 -9.69 3.37 -7.78
N THR A 49 -8.41 3.53 -7.45
CA THR A 49 -7.30 3.54 -8.42
C THR A 49 -6.09 2.78 -7.89
N PRO A 50 -5.24 2.21 -8.77
CA PRO A 50 -3.95 1.65 -8.38
C PRO A 50 -3.06 2.66 -7.64
N GLN A 51 -3.14 3.94 -8.00
CA GLN A 51 -2.38 5.02 -7.36
C GLN A 51 -2.79 5.22 -5.89
N ALA A 52 -4.09 5.13 -5.59
CA ALA A 52 -4.59 5.19 -4.22
C ALA A 52 -4.06 4.02 -3.37
N ARG A 53 -4.04 2.80 -3.92
CA ARG A 53 -3.44 1.62 -3.26
C ARG A 53 -1.96 1.85 -2.95
N VAL A 54 -1.20 2.33 -3.92
CA VAL A 54 0.24 2.63 -3.77
C VAL A 54 0.49 3.70 -2.71
N GLN A 55 -0.36 4.74 -2.65
CA GLN A 55 -0.24 5.80 -1.64
C GLN A 55 -0.53 5.26 -0.22
N PHE A 56 -1.56 4.42 -0.08
CA PHE A 56 -1.88 3.74 1.17
C PHE A 56 -0.75 2.81 1.64
N GLU A 57 -0.23 1.96 0.76
CA GLU A 57 0.87 1.04 1.08
C GLU A 57 2.13 1.80 1.49
N ARG A 58 2.45 2.90 0.79
CA ARG A 58 3.58 3.77 1.14
C ARG A 58 3.45 4.36 2.54
N LEU A 59 2.31 4.95 2.86
CA LEU A 59 2.07 5.52 4.20
C LEU A 59 2.11 4.44 5.28
N SER A 60 1.54 3.28 5.00
CA SER A 60 1.52 2.14 5.92
C SER A 60 2.92 1.60 6.15
N TYR A 61 3.77 1.55 5.12
CA TYR A 61 5.17 1.12 5.24
C TYR A 61 6.00 2.05 6.11
N GLN A 62 5.87 3.38 5.90
CA GLN A 62 6.52 4.38 6.74
C GLN A 62 6.07 4.29 8.21
N ALA A 63 4.78 4.05 8.43
CA ALA A 63 4.24 3.89 9.78
C ALA A 63 4.70 2.57 10.42
N TYR A 64 4.75 1.49 9.65
CA TYR A 64 5.18 0.16 10.08
C TYR A 64 6.61 0.18 10.63
N TYR A 65 7.52 0.87 9.94
CA TYR A 65 8.92 1.04 10.36
C TYR A 65 9.15 2.25 11.29
N HIS A 66 8.07 2.89 11.75
CA HIS A 66 8.12 4.03 12.67
C HIS A 66 8.81 5.30 12.14
N ASP A 67 8.93 5.44 10.83
CA ASP A 67 9.34 6.68 10.15
C ASP A 67 8.21 7.72 10.16
N LEU A 68 6.95 7.25 10.29
CA LEU A 68 5.76 8.07 10.41
C LEU A 68 5.02 7.75 11.72
N PRO A 69 4.82 8.73 12.63
CA PRO A 69 4.01 8.54 13.84
C PRO A 69 2.59 8.06 13.52
N LYS A 70 2.03 7.22 14.37
CA LYS A 70 0.70 6.60 14.16
C LYS A 70 -0.42 7.64 14.02
N GLU A 71 -0.32 8.76 14.73
CA GLU A 71 -1.29 9.84 14.69
C GLU A 71 -1.27 10.52 13.32
N ILE A 72 -0.08 10.82 12.82
CA ILE A 72 0.11 11.41 11.49
C ILE A 72 -0.31 10.43 10.40
N TYR A 73 -0.05 9.13 10.57
CA TYR A 73 -0.55 8.09 9.68
C TYR A 73 -2.09 8.07 9.62
N ALA A 74 -2.76 8.05 10.77
CA ALA A 74 -4.21 8.06 10.86
C ALA A 74 -4.80 9.33 10.23
N ASP A 75 -4.26 10.50 10.54
CA ASP A 75 -4.73 11.78 10.00
C ASP A 75 -4.59 11.83 8.47
N ARG A 76 -3.43 11.41 7.94
CA ARG A 76 -3.21 11.36 6.48
C ARG A 76 -4.16 10.40 5.79
N LEU A 77 -4.41 9.24 6.38
CA LEU A 77 -5.37 8.29 5.82
C LEU A 77 -6.81 8.79 5.90
N LYS A 78 -7.20 9.53 6.94
CA LYS A 78 -8.53 10.17 7.02
C LYS A 78 -8.74 11.24 5.96
N ILE A 79 -7.67 11.95 5.56
CA ILE A 79 -7.74 12.89 4.42
C ILE A 79 -7.99 12.15 3.11
N ILE A 80 -7.36 10.97 2.92
CA ILE A 80 -7.48 10.18 1.69
C ILE A 80 -8.81 9.39 1.66
N TYR A 81 -9.26 8.93 2.82
CA TYR A 81 -10.45 8.07 2.98
C TYR A 81 -11.39 8.64 4.07
N PRO A 82 -12.02 9.80 3.81
CA PRO A 82 -12.81 10.53 4.82
C PRO A 82 -13.99 9.71 5.36
N ASP A 83 -14.64 8.91 4.51
CA ASP A 83 -15.81 8.11 4.89
C ASP A 83 -15.44 6.77 5.57
N ARG A 84 -14.15 6.50 5.78
CA ARG A 84 -13.63 5.24 6.35
C ARG A 84 -12.84 5.44 7.63
N GLY A 85 -13.16 6.50 8.40
CA GLY A 85 -12.46 6.85 9.63
C GLY A 85 -12.26 5.68 10.62
N LEU A 86 -13.27 4.84 10.82
CA LEU A 86 -13.17 3.66 11.71
C LEU A 86 -12.18 2.59 11.19
N ALA A 87 -12.15 2.37 9.87
CA ALA A 87 -11.20 1.44 9.27
C ALA A 87 -9.77 1.98 9.39
N VAL A 88 -9.59 3.28 9.17
CA VAL A 88 -8.31 3.98 9.36
C VAL A 88 -7.83 3.90 10.81
N ASP A 89 -8.70 4.15 11.78
CA ASP A 89 -8.36 4.05 13.20
C ASP A 89 -7.98 2.60 13.57
N CYS A 90 -8.71 1.61 13.07
CA CYS A 90 -8.35 0.21 13.25
C CYS A 90 -6.95 -0.10 12.69
N LEU A 91 -6.64 0.35 11.48
CA LEU A 91 -5.32 0.17 10.86
C LEU A 91 -4.21 0.83 11.68
N ALA A 92 -4.43 2.06 12.17
CA ALA A 92 -3.48 2.76 13.02
C ALA A 92 -3.22 2.03 14.35
N THR A 93 -4.24 1.38 14.93
CA THR A 93 -4.06 0.55 16.13
C THR A 93 -3.42 -0.81 15.87
N ALA A 94 -3.44 -1.27 14.61
CA ALA A 94 -2.82 -2.52 14.20
C ALA A 94 -1.32 -2.38 13.93
N LEU A 95 -0.78 -1.17 13.89
CA LEU A 95 0.65 -0.91 13.74
C LEU A 95 1.46 -1.62 14.85
N PRO A 96 2.65 -2.13 14.54
CA PRO A 96 3.57 -2.64 15.56
C PRO A 96 3.78 -1.62 16.67
N ARG A 97 3.94 -2.10 17.90
CA ARG A 97 4.40 -1.25 19.01
C ARG A 97 5.91 -1.14 18.92
N ARG A 98 6.42 0.07 19.19
CA ARG A 98 7.86 0.33 19.30
C ARG A 98 8.42 -0.24 20.60
#